data_AF-K0IDE7-F1
#
_entry.id   AF-K0IDE7-F1
#
_cell.length_a   1.000
_cell.length_b   1.000
_cell.length_c   1.000
_cell.angle_alpha   90.00
_cell.angle_beta   90.00
_cell.angle_gamma   90.00
#
_symmetry.space_group_name_H-M   'P 1'
#
loop_
_entity.id
_entity.type
_entity.pdbx_description
1 polymer ?
#
loop_
_entity_poly.entity_id
_entity_poly.type
_entity_poly.pdbx_seq_one_letter_code
_entity_poly.pdbx_strand_id
1 'polypeptide(L)'
;MQAIIQKDNGLVIFLLEDAAAVRISEAGLVGARRAPGITADNHAHLVDVPDNPDYAAGHWCYLGGQWQVRDEAAWAQYVAARDAARAQARAAELRAELFAEYERRTHAISAGYPDSERESWPVQISEARALQADPSAFTPWIDAAASARGLDRSELALRIVALDNAYRTIHGTLTGVRQRIEGDIDAAADDLAALSAINVMEGWPA
;
A
#
# COMPACT_ATOMS: atom_id res chain seq x y z
N MET A 1 -37.23 -27.90 -8.13
CA MET A 1 -37.76 -26.69 -7.44
C MET A 1 -37.31 -26.74 -5.98
N GLN A 2 -36.51 -25.77 -5.54
CA GLN A 2 -36.04 -25.67 -4.15
C GLN A 2 -36.57 -24.39 -3.51
N ALA A 3 -37.05 -24.49 -2.27
CA ALA A 3 -37.53 -23.34 -1.49
C ALA A 3 -36.42 -22.86 -0.56
N ILE A 4 -36.25 -21.54 -0.45
CA ILE A 4 -35.38 -20.87 0.52
C ILE A 4 -36.25 -19.94 1.36
N ILE A 5 -35.97 -19.85 2.66
CA ILE A 5 -36.76 -19.05 3.61
C ILE A 5 -35.95 -17.83 4.06
N GLN A 6 -36.57 -16.64 4.01
CA GLN A 6 -36.04 -15.43 4.61
C GLN A 6 -36.39 -15.38 6.11
N LYS A 7 -35.37 -15.35 6.98
CA LYS A 7 -35.42 -15.44 8.46
C LYS A 7 -36.32 -14.37 9.09
N ASP A 8 -36.29 -13.14 8.58
CA ASP A 8 -36.86 -11.97 9.26
C ASP A 8 -38.38 -11.85 9.16
N ASN A 9 -38.96 -12.43 8.10
CA ASN A 9 -40.37 -12.25 7.74
C ASN A 9 -41.07 -13.54 7.29
N GLY A 10 -40.34 -14.67 7.22
CA GLY A 10 -40.87 -15.96 6.76
C GLY A 10 -41.19 -16.02 5.26
N LEU A 11 -40.70 -15.06 4.46
CA LEU A 11 -40.93 -15.04 3.02
C LEU A 11 -40.25 -16.25 2.36
N VAL A 12 -41.03 -17.05 1.62
CA VAL A 12 -40.52 -18.20 0.88
C VAL A 12 -40.17 -17.80 -0.55
N ILE A 13 -38.90 -17.93 -0.91
CA ILE A 13 -38.36 -17.67 -2.24
C ILE A 13 -38.17 -19.01 -2.95
N PHE A 14 -38.81 -19.16 -4.12
CA PHE A 14 -38.70 -20.39 -4.91
C PHE A 14 -37.65 -20.27 -6.02
N LEU A 15 -36.78 -21.26 -6.09
CA LEU A 15 -35.83 -21.46 -7.18
C LEU A 15 -36.42 -22.42 -8.21
N LEU A 16 -36.54 -21.93 -9.44
CA LEU A 16 -37.05 -22.65 -10.60
C LEU A 16 -35.88 -23.00 -11.53
N GLU A 17 -35.83 -24.24 -11.99
CA GLU A 17 -34.74 -24.77 -12.84
C GLU A 17 -34.88 -24.38 -14.32
N ASP A 18 -36.04 -23.91 -14.76
CA ASP A 18 -36.32 -23.51 -16.15
C ASP A 18 -37.02 -22.15 -16.20
N ALA A 19 -36.52 -21.24 -17.03
CA ALA A 19 -36.95 -19.86 -17.13
C ALA A 19 -38.13 -19.62 -18.11
N ALA A 20 -38.64 -20.65 -18.78
CA ALA A 20 -39.53 -20.47 -19.94
C ALA A 20 -41.03 -20.23 -19.63
N ALA A 21 -41.56 -20.63 -18.47
CA ALA A 21 -42.99 -21.05 -18.41
C ALA A 21 -43.86 -20.43 -17.28
N VAL A 22 -43.92 -19.10 -17.16
CA VAL A 22 -44.69 -18.49 -16.05
C VAL A 22 -45.19 -17.02 -16.37
N ARG A 23 -46.44 -16.59 -16.04
CA ARG A 23 -47.10 -15.26 -16.32
C ARG A 23 -48.10 -14.74 -15.24
N ILE A 24 -47.96 -13.54 -14.63
CA ILE A 24 -48.79 -13.15 -13.44
C ILE A 24 -50.25 -12.82 -13.81
N SER A 25 -51.19 -13.38 -13.04
CA SER A 25 -52.63 -13.09 -13.12
C SER A 25 -53.15 -12.47 -11.82
N GLU A 26 -54.39 -11.97 -11.79
CA GLU A 26 -55.03 -11.46 -10.56
C GLU A 26 -55.16 -12.52 -9.45
N ALA A 27 -55.05 -13.81 -9.78
CA ALA A 27 -55.00 -14.92 -8.83
C ALA A 27 -53.57 -15.28 -8.37
N GLY A 28 -52.55 -14.51 -8.77
CA GLY A 28 -51.17 -14.65 -8.31
C GLY A 28 -50.18 -15.19 -9.35
N LEU A 29 -48.99 -15.55 -8.83
CA LEU A 29 -47.79 -15.81 -9.61
C LEU A 29 -47.76 -17.22 -10.20
N VAL A 30 -48.40 -17.35 -11.34
CA VAL A 30 -47.58 -17.75 -12.48
C VAL A 30 -46.66 -16.54 -12.79
N GLY A 31 -45.34 -16.59 -13.05
CA GLY A 31 -44.55 -15.38 -13.46
C GLY A 31 -43.02 -15.54 -13.70
N ALA A 32 -42.57 -15.67 -14.97
CA ALA A 32 -41.22 -16.14 -15.32
C ALA A 32 -40.16 -15.04 -15.29
N ARG A 33 -40.19 -14.20 -14.25
CA ARG A 33 -39.20 -13.14 -14.08
C ARG A 33 -38.50 -13.25 -12.74
N ARG A 34 -37.53 -14.17 -12.78
CA ARG A 34 -36.34 -14.26 -11.95
C ARG A 34 -36.60 -14.67 -10.49
N ALA A 35 -35.55 -15.19 -9.87
CA ALA A 35 -35.25 -14.90 -8.47
C ALA A 35 -34.13 -13.83 -8.44
N PRO A 36 -34.43 -12.52 -8.62
CA PRO A 36 -33.44 -11.46 -8.51
C PRO A 36 -33.39 -11.00 -7.04
N GLY A 37 -33.21 -11.96 -6.11
CA GLY A 37 -33.59 -11.78 -4.71
C GLY A 37 -32.45 -11.82 -3.69
N ILE A 38 -31.34 -12.50 -4.02
CA ILE A 38 -30.17 -12.55 -3.13
C ILE A 38 -29.32 -11.30 -3.40
N THR A 39 -29.61 -10.24 -2.63
CA THR A 39 -28.73 -9.09 -2.41
C THR A 39 -27.83 -9.36 -1.20
N ALA A 40 -26.80 -8.53 -0.98
CA ALA A 40 -25.99 -8.60 0.23
C ALA A 40 -26.86 -8.50 1.50
N ASP A 41 -27.81 -7.55 1.50
CA ASP A 41 -28.75 -7.28 2.59
C ASP A 41 -29.71 -8.44 2.89
N ASN A 42 -29.92 -9.36 1.94
CA ASN A 42 -30.82 -10.50 2.12
C ASN A 42 -30.07 -11.82 2.35
N HIS A 43 -28.80 -11.95 1.94
CA HIS A 43 -28.03 -13.20 2.00
C HIS A 43 -27.91 -13.77 3.43
N ALA A 44 -27.52 -12.93 4.39
CA ALA A 44 -27.41 -13.32 5.82
C ALA A 44 -28.74 -13.82 6.42
N HIS A 45 -29.85 -13.44 5.78
CA HIS A 45 -31.21 -13.74 6.20
C HIS A 45 -31.76 -15.01 5.54
N LEU A 46 -31.00 -15.75 4.74
CA LEU A 46 -31.44 -17.02 4.17
C LEU A 46 -31.06 -18.22 5.06
N VAL A 47 -31.84 -19.30 4.99
CA VAL A 47 -31.60 -20.60 5.64
C VAL A 47 -31.35 -21.66 4.55
N ASP A 48 -30.57 -22.70 4.85
CA ASP A 48 -30.29 -23.86 3.99
C ASP A 48 -29.58 -23.56 2.65
N VAL A 49 -28.90 -22.42 2.55
CA VAL A 49 -27.95 -22.11 1.46
C VAL A 49 -26.52 -22.28 2.00
N PRO A 50 -25.65 -23.08 1.34
CA PRO A 50 -24.25 -23.19 1.72
C PRO A 50 -23.51 -21.84 1.57
N ASP A 51 -22.59 -21.54 2.47
CA ASP A 51 -21.74 -20.34 2.34
C ASP A 51 -20.94 -20.36 1.02
N ASN A 52 -20.83 -19.19 0.38
CA ASN A 52 -19.96 -18.96 -0.76
C ASN A 52 -19.02 -17.79 -0.44
N PRO A 53 -17.71 -18.03 -0.23
CA PRO A 53 -16.76 -16.98 0.12
C PRO A 53 -16.52 -15.97 -1.02
N ASP A 54 -16.84 -16.33 -2.26
CA ASP A 54 -16.80 -15.46 -3.43
C ASP A 54 -18.16 -14.85 -3.79
N TYR A 55 -19.18 -14.99 -2.94
CA TYR A 55 -20.49 -14.39 -3.18
C TYR A 55 -20.39 -12.86 -3.32
N ALA A 56 -20.70 -12.38 -4.53
CA ALA A 56 -20.94 -10.99 -4.81
C ALA A 56 -22.39 -10.77 -5.24
N ALA A 57 -23.07 -9.87 -4.54
CA ALA A 57 -24.44 -9.46 -4.85
C ALA A 57 -24.56 -9.00 -6.31
N GLY A 58 -25.60 -9.45 -7.00
CA GLY A 58 -25.81 -9.14 -8.42
C GLY A 58 -25.07 -10.09 -9.40
N HIS A 59 -23.94 -10.68 -9.01
CA HIS A 59 -23.13 -11.56 -9.88
C HIS A 59 -23.46 -13.05 -9.70
N TRP A 60 -23.87 -13.47 -8.51
CA TRP A 60 -24.18 -14.86 -8.20
C TRP A 60 -25.67 -15.11 -7.98
N CYS A 61 -26.11 -16.34 -8.23
CA CYS A 61 -27.39 -16.91 -7.81
C CYS A 61 -27.19 -18.34 -7.29
N TYR A 62 -28.17 -18.85 -6.56
CA TYR A 62 -28.27 -20.26 -6.20
C TYR A 62 -29.39 -20.87 -7.05
N LEU A 63 -29.13 -21.94 -7.80
CA LEU A 63 -30.08 -22.60 -8.70
C LEU A 63 -29.82 -24.11 -8.71
N GLY A 64 -30.87 -24.93 -8.68
CA GLY A 64 -30.76 -26.39 -8.70
C GLY A 64 -29.91 -27.00 -7.56
N GLY A 65 -29.82 -26.32 -6.41
CA GLY A 65 -28.97 -26.74 -5.29
C GLY A 65 -27.48 -26.40 -5.44
N GLN A 66 -27.11 -25.50 -6.34
CA GLN A 66 -25.72 -25.09 -6.57
C GLN A 66 -25.59 -23.57 -6.75
N TRP A 67 -24.44 -23.02 -6.35
CA TRP A 67 -24.06 -21.66 -6.69
C TRP A 67 -23.67 -21.55 -8.16
N GLN A 68 -24.20 -20.54 -8.84
CA GLN A 68 -23.97 -20.28 -10.26
C GLN A 68 -23.68 -18.79 -10.48
N VAL A 69 -22.78 -18.50 -11.41
CA VAL A 69 -22.54 -17.13 -11.88
C VAL A 69 -23.65 -16.75 -12.86
N ARG A 70 -24.26 -15.58 -12.66
CA ARG A 70 -25.40 -15.09 -13.45
C ARG A 70 -25.03 -14.61 -14.84
N ASP A 71 -23.81 -14.09 -14.98
CA ASP A 71 -23.23 -13.54 -16.20
C ASP A 71 -21.70 -13.63 -16.04
N GLU A 72 -21.07 -14.53 -16.80
CA GLU A 72 -19.64 -14.81 -16.72
C GLU A 72 -18.78 -13.60 -17.12
N ALA A 73 -19.24 -12.79 -18.07
CA ALA A 73 -18.51 -11.61 -18.53
C ALA A 73 -18.57 -10.49 -17.49
N ALA A 74 -19.75 -10.24 -16.91
CA ALA A 74 -19.90 -9.26 -15.83
C ALA A 74 -19.18 -9.70 -14.55
N TRP A 75 -19.13 -11.01 -14.26
CA TRP A 75 -18.34 -11.55 -13.14
C TRP A 75 -16.84 -11.41 -13.37
N ALA A 76 -16.32 -11.75 -14.55
CA ALA A 76 -14.91 -11.59 -14.88
C ALA A 76 -14.46 -10.11 -14.76
N GLN A 77 -15.29 -9.17 -15.23
CA GLN A 77 -15.04 -7.73 -15.07
C GLN A 77 -15.04 -7.30 -13.59
N TYR A 78 -15.99 -7.79 -12.79
CA TYR A 78 -16.05 -7.50 -11.36
C TYR A 78 -14.83 -8.04 -10.61
N VAL A 79 -14.42 -9.29 -10.87
CA VAL A 79 -13.24 -9.90 -10.25
C VAL A 79 -11.98 -9.12 -10.61
N ALA A 80 -11.78 -8.79 -11.88
CA ALA A 80 -10.65 -7.98 -12.32
C ALA A 80 -10.61 -6.60 -11.63
N ALA A 81 -11.76 -5.91 -11.54
CA ALA A 81 -11.85 -4.62 -10.87
C ALA A 81 -11.60 -4.72 -9.34
N ARG A 82 -12.14 -5.76 -8.70
CA ARG A 82 -11.94 -6.07 -7.26
C ARG A 82 -10.47 -6.31 -6.96
N ASP A 83 -9.81 -7.12 -7.77
CA ASP A 83 -8.44 -7.56 -7.50
C ASP A 83 -7.43 -6.46 -7.87
N ALA A 84 -7.67 -5.67 -8.92
CA ALA A 84 -6.93 -4.43 -9.20
C ALA A 84 -7.07 -3.39 -8.07
N ALA A 85 -8.27 -3.21 -7.51
CA ALA A 85 -8.47 -2.32 -6.37
C ALA A 85 -7.73 -2.78 -5.10
N ARG A 86 -7.67 -4.10 -4.86
CA ARG A 86 -6.87 -4.69 -3.77
C ARG A 86 -5.38 -4.49 -3.98
N ALA A 87 -4.87 -4.71 -5.20
CA ALA A 87 -3.48 -4.45 -5.55
C ALA A 87 -3.12 -2.98 -5.37
N GLN A 88 -3.96 -2.05 -5.86
CA GLN A 88 -3.78 -0.62 -5.67
C GLN A 88 -3.74 -0.22 -4.18
N ALA A 89 -4.64 -0.76 -3.36
CA ALA A 89 -4.63 -0.53 -1.92
C ALA A 89 -3.33 -1.04 -1.27
N ARG A 90 -2.91 -2.28 -1.58
CA ARG A 90 -1.67 -2.84 -1.01
C ARG A 90 -0.41 -2.08 -1.46
N ALA A 91 -0.35 -1.64 -2.71
CA ALA A 91 0.75 -0.80 -3.19
C ALA A 91 0.79 0.57 -2.47
N ALA A 92 -0.37 1.16 -2.14
CA ALA A 92 -0.43 2.39 -1.36
C ALA A 92 0.03 2.21 0.10
N GLU A 93 -0.37 1.10 0.75
CA GLU A 93 0.10 0.73 2.09
C GLU A 93 1.63 0.58 2.12
N LEU A 94 2.19 -0.24 1.21
CA LEU A 94 3.63 -0.48 1.11
C LEU A 94 4.42 0.82 0.94
N ARG A 95 3.93 1.77 0.13
CA ARG A 95 4.58 3.08 -0.05
C ARG A 95 4.50 3.95 1.20
N ALA A 96 3.40 3.91 1.95
CA ALA A 96 3.28 4.63 3.21
C ALA A 96 4.20 4.04 4.31
N GLU A 97 4.24 2.72 4.43
CA GLU A 97 5.16 2.01 5.33
C GLU A 97 6.63 2.32 4.98
N LEU A 98 6.99 2.22 3.70
CA LEU A 98 8.34 2.50 3.18
C LEU A 98 8.78 3.95 3.41
N PHE A 99 7.88 4.91 3.16
CA PHE A 99 8.14 6.33 3.42
C PHE A 99 8.39 6.57 4.92
N ALA A 100 7.55 6.02 5.80
CA ALA A 100 7.70 6.18 7.24
C ALA A 100 9.02 5.59 7.76
N GLU A 101 9.44 4.41 7.27
CA GLU A 101 10.71 3.80 7.67
C GLU A 101 11.93 4.56 7.12
N TYR A 102 11.85 5.05 5.88
CA TYR A 102 12.90 5.90 5.29
C TYR A 102 13.08 7.21 6.08
N GLU A 103 12.00 7.92 6.38
CA GLU A 103 12.05 9.15 7.17
C GLU A 103 12.55 8.89 8.59
N ARG A 104 12.09 7.82 9.26
CA ARG A 104 12.58 7.44 10.60
C ARG A 104 14.09 7.23 10.62
N ARG A 105 14.65 6.54 9.62
CA ARG A 105 16.10 6.27 9.52
C ARG A 105 16.90 7.49 9.12
N THR A 106 16.39 8.29 8.18
CA THR A 106 17.03 9.52 7.72
C THR A 106 17.05 10.57 8.82
N HIS A 107 15.97 10.68 9.61
CA HIS A 107 15.94 11.50 10.81
C HIS A 107 16.94 11.01 11.86
N ALA A 108 17.02 9.70 12.13
CA ALA A 108 17.92 9.15 13.15
C ALA A 108 19.41 9.52 12.92
N ILE A 109 19.87 9.58 11.67
CA ILE A 109 21.26 9.96 11.34
C ILE A 109 21.54 11.47 11.43
N SER A 110 20.51 12.32 11.59
CA SER A 110 20.66 13.76 11.76
C SER A 110 20.00 14.34 13.02
N ALA A 111 19.36 13.51 13.86
CA ALA A 111 18.51 13.96 14.98
C ALA A 111 19.24 14.79 16.05
N GLY A 112 20.57 14.69 16.14
CA GLY A 112 21.40 15.51 17.02
C GLY A 112 21.62 16.95 16.55
N TYR A 113 21.16 17.31 15.34
CA TYR A 113 21.45 18.60 14.69
C TYR A 113 20.15 19.34 14.33
N PRO A 114 19.97 20.59 14.77
CA PRO A 114 18.80 21.40 14.40
C PRO A 114 18.82 21.79 12.92
N ASP A 115 17.65 22.02 12.35
CA ASP A 115 17.46 22.29 10.91
C ASP A 115 18.36 23.41 10.38
N SER A 116 18.47 24.51 11.10
CA SER A 116 19.34 25.65 10.76
C SER A 116 20.83 25.34 10.79
N GLU A 117 21.27 24.32 11.54
CA GLU A 117 22.65 23.82 11.47
C GLU A 117 22.83 22.96 10.21
N ARG A 118 21.85 22.09 9.90
CA ARG A 118 21.86 21.23 8.71
C ARG A 118 21.86 22.05 7.41
N GLU A 119 21.14 23.17 7.37
CA GLU A 119 21.18 24.16 6.29
C GLU A 119 22.58 24.73 6.04
N SER A 120 23.43 24.80 7.08
CA SER A 120 24.81 25.31 6.96
C SER A 120 25.83 24.26 6.51
N TRP A 121 25.50 22.96 6.57
CA TRP A 121 26.45 21.89 6.21
C TRP A 121 27.13 22.07 4.84
N PRO A 122 26.46 22.52 3.75
CA PRO A 122 27.13 22.74 2.47
C PRO A 122 28.30 23.72 2.53
N VAL A 123 28.21 24.81 3.32
CA VAL A 123 29.35 25.74 3.48
C VAL A 123 30.44 25.13 4.36
N GLN A 124 30.08 24.44 5.44
CA GLN A 124 31.04 23.73 6.31
C GLN A 124 31.88 22.74 5.49
N ILE A 125 31.22 21.92 4.68
CA ILE A 125 31.86 20.89 3.84
C ILE A 125 32.75 21.53 2.77
N SER A 126 32.24 22.57 2.08
CA SER A 126 32.99 23.30 1.05
C SER A 126 34.29 23.89 1.61
N GLU A 127 34.20 24.63 2.71
CA GLU A 127 35.35 25.21 3.38
C GLU A 127 36.32 24.14 3.91
N ALA A 128 35.81 23.04 4.48
CA ALA A 128 36.65 21.99 5.03
C ALA A 128 37.46 21.26 3.94
N ARG A 129 36.85 21.03 2.77
CA ARG A 129 37.53 20.45 1.60
C ARG A 129 38.52 21.43 0.99
N ALA A 130 38.19 22.73 0.94
CA ALA A 130 39.11 23.77 0.48
C ALA A 130 40.36 23.83 1.37
N LEU A 131 40.20 23.82 2.70
CA LEU A 131 41.30 23.80 3.67
C LEU A 131 42.16 22.51 3.59
N GLN A 132 41.55 21.35 3.31
CA GLN A 132 42.32 20.13 3.07
C GLN A 132 43.16 20.17 1.78
N ALA A 133 42.70 20.89 0.75
CA ALA A 133 43.42 21.05 -0.51
C ALA A 133 44.49 22.16 -0.44
N ASP A 134 44.21 23.23 0.30
CA ASP A 134 45.08 24.40 0.47
C ASP A 134 45.00 24.93 1.91
N PRO A 135 46.07 24.78 2.72
CA PRO A 135 46.15 25.36 4.06
C PRO A 135 45.89 26.88 4.13
N SER A 136 46.10 27.61 3.03
CA SER A 136 45.89 29.06 2.92
C SER A 136 44.50 29.47 2.40
N ALA A 137 43.61 28.51 2.12
CA ALA A 137 42.25 28.78 1.66
C ALA A 137 41.49 29.73 2.60
N PHE A 138 40.56 30.53 2.07
CA PHE A 138 39.70 31.40 2.89
C PHE A 138 38.49 30.61 3.41
N THR A 139 38.37 30.47 4.74
CA THR A 139 37.30 29.66 5.39
C THR A 139 36.66 30.39 6.57
N PRO A 140 35.95 31.50 6.35
CA PRO A 140 35.43 32.34 7.42
C PRO A 140 34.44 31.61 8.36
N TRP A 141 33.71 30.60 7.88
CA TRP A 141 32.83 29.80 8.75
C TRP A 141 33.66 28.92 9.69
N ILE A 142 34.65 28.18 9.16
CA ILE A 142 35.51 27.31 9.97
C ILE A 142 36.37 28.14 10.92
N ASP A 143 36.88 29.30 10.50
CA ASP A 143 37.71 30.18 11.32
C ASP A 143 36.92 30.68 12.54
N ALA A 144 35.69 31.14 12.33
CA ALA A 144 34.79 31.58 13.40
C ALA A 144 34.40 30.41 14.33
N ALA A 145 34.03 29.26 13.76
CA ALA A 145 33.61 28.09 14.53
C ALA A 145 34.76 27.47 15.34
N ALA A 146 35.97 27.39 14.79
CA ALA A 146 37.16 26.90 15.48
C ALA A 146 37.56 27.85 16.62
N SER A 147 37.61 29.16 16.35
CA SER A 147 37.91 30.19 17.34
C SER A 147 36.92 30.17 18.53
N ALA A 148 35.62 30.09 18.26
CA ALA A 148 34.59 30.01 19.30
C ALA A 148 34.66 28.73 20.15
N ARG A 149 35.26 27.65 19.61
CA ARG A 149 35.39 26.34 20.29
C ARG A 149 36.77 26.11 20.90
N GLY A 150 37.74 26.99 20.69
CA GLY A 150 39.13 26.79 21.09
C GLY A 150 39.81 25.61 20.40
N LEU A 151 39.41 25.29 19.16
CA LEU A 151 39.94 24.19 18.35
C LEU A 151 40.94 24.69 17.31
N ASP A 152 41.81 23.79 16.84
CA ASP A 152 42.55 24.05 15.61
C ASP A 152 41.61 24.02 14.39
N ARG A 153 41.89 24.91 13.44
CA ARG A 153 41.12 25.11 12.21
C ARG A 153 41.19 23.89 11.28
N SER A 154 42.37 23.28 11.14
CA SER A 154 42.58 22.08 10.32
C SER A 154 42.01 20.84 11.00
N GLU A 155 42.10 20.75 12.33
CA GLU A 155 41.41 19.73 13.12
C GLU A 155 39.88 19.79 12.91
N LEU A 156 39.27 20.98 12.95
CA LEU A 156 37.84 21.12 12.70
C LEU A 156 37.46 20.69 11.27
N ALA A 157 38.24 21.06 10.26
CA ALA A 157 38.01 20.60 8.88
C ALA A 157 38.12 19.08 8.72
N LEU A 158 39.10 18.43 9.36
CA LEU A 158 39.23 16.97 9.38
C LEU A 158 37.99 16.31 10.00
N ARG A 159 37.47 16.85 11.11
CA ARG A 159 36.25 16.35 11.77
C ARG A 159 35.01 16.52 10.88
N ILE A 160 34.83 17.69 10.24
CA ILE A 160 33.72 17.95 9.30
C ILE A 160 33.75 16.96 8.14
N VAL A 161 34.93 16.75 7.53
CA VAL A 161 35.09 15.82 6.41
C VAL A 161 34.84 14.36 6.81
N ALA A 162 35.24 13.95 8.01
CA ALA A 162 34.95 12.61 8.51
C ALA A 162 33.43 12.39 8.71
N LEU A 163 32.72 13.39 9.24
CA LEU A 163 31.27 13.36 9.41
C LEU A 163 30.52 13.38 8.07
N ASP A 164 30.94 14.22 7.13
CA ASP A 164 30.41 14.29 5.75
C ASP A 164 30.53 12.93 5.04
N ASN A 165 31.70 12.29 5.11
CA ASN A 165 31.90 10.95 4.54
C ASN A 165 30.94 9.92 5.18
N ALA A 166 30.86 9.88 6.52
CA ALA A 166 29.99 8.93 7.22
C ALA A 166 28.50 9.15 6.90
N TYR A 167 28.04 10.41 6.92
CA TYR A 167 26.68 10.79 6.57
C TYR A 167 26.33 10.37 5.13
N ARG A 168 27.19 10.71 4.15
CA ARG A 168 26.97 10.34 2.74
C ARG A 168 26.90 8.83 2.54
N THR A 169 27.76 8.06 3.20
CA THR A 169 27.74 6.60 3.12
C THR A 169 26.41 6.05 3.64
N ILE A 170 25.99 6.43 4.84
CA ILE A 170 24.76 5.90 5.44
C ILE A 170 23.52 6.39 4.68
N HIS A 171 23.40 7.69 4.43
CA HIS A 171 22.27 8.26 3.68
C HIS A 171 22.19 7.68 2.27
N GLY A 172 23.31 7.50 1.57
CA GLY A 172 23.36 6.85 0.26
C GLY A 172 22.83 5.41 0.30
N THR A 173 23.20 4.64 1.32
CA THR A 173 22.63 3.31 1.56
C THR A 173 21.13 3.35 1.82
N LEU A 174 20.64 4.24 2.71
CA LEU A 174 19.21 4.41 2.99
C LEU A 174 18.41 4.76 1.73
N THR A 175 18.89 5.72 0.93
CA THR A 175 18.25 6.13 -0.32
C THR A 175 18.21 4.98 -1.34
N GLY A 176 19.31 4.21 -1.46
CA GLY A 176 19.37 3.06 -2.37
C GLY A 176 18.42 1.92 -1.97
N VAL A 177 18.29 1.64 -0.68
CA VAL A 177 17.32 0.64 -0.17
C VAL A 177 15.89 1.08 -0.46
N ARG A 178 15.54 2.34 -0.18
CA ARG A 178 14.22 2.90 -0.54
C ARG A 178 13.94 2.74 -2.04
N GLN A 179 14.86 3.17 -2.89
CA GLN A 179 14.69 3.12 -4.36
C GLN A 179 14.55 1.69 -4.90
N ARG A 180 15.25 0.72 -4.32
CA ARG A 180 15.06 -0.70 -4.66
C ARG A 180 13.63 -1.14 -4.35
N ILE A 181 13.16 -0.90 -3.12
CA ILE A 181 11.82 -1.34 -2.69
C ILE A 181 10.72 -0.60 -3.48
N GLU A 182 10.91 0.69 -3.81
CA GLU A 182 10.04 1.42 -4.75
C GLU A 182 9.97 0.73 -6.11
N GLY A 183 11.12 0.35 -6.67
CA GLY A 183 11.20 -0.41 -7.92
C GLY A 183 10.54 -1.80 -7.83
N ASP A 184 10.66 -2.48 -6.69
CA ASP A 184 10.01 -3.78 -6.45
C ASP A 184 8.47 -3.63 -6.42
N ILE A 185 7.95 -2.56 -5.78
CA ILE A 185 6.50 -2.24 -5.77
C ILE A 185 6.02 -1.86 -7.18
N ASP A 186 6.81 -1.06 -7.91
CA ASP A 186 6.48 -0.64 -9.28
C ASP A 186 6.48 -1.83 -10.26
N ALA A 187 7.41 -2.77 -10.09
CA ALA A 187 7.51 -3.99 -10.91
C ALA A 187 6.38 -4.99 -10.62
N ALA A 188 5.84 -5.01 -9.39
CA ALA A 188 4.72 -5.86 -9.01
C ALA A 188 3.37 -5.39 -9.62
N ALA A 189 3.26 -4.11 -10.00
CA ALA A 189 2.10 -3.54 -10.70
C ALA A 189 0.73 -3.88 -10.05
N ASP A 190 -0.10 -4.70 -10.71
CA ASP A 190 -1.40 -5.17 -10.23
C ASP A 190 -1.39 -6.62 -9.70
N ASP A 191 -0.21 -7.27 -9.62
CA ASP A 191 -0.05 -8.58 -8.97
C ASP A 191 -0.07 -8.44 -7.44
N LEU A 192 -1.26 -8.67 -6.88
CA LEU A 192 -1.49 -8.67 -5.43
C LEU A 192 -0.62 -9.69 -4.67
N ALA A 193 -0.25 -10.82 -5.27
CA ALA A 193 0.59 -11.82 -4.61
C ALA A 193 2.05 -11.36 -4.56
N ALA A 194 2.56 -10.76 -5.65
CA ALA A 194 3.87 -10.12 -5.67
C ALA A 194 3.96 -8.97 -4.67
N LEU A 195 2.97 -8.05 -4.66
CA LEU A 195 2.87 -6.97 -3.67
C LEU A 195 2.84 -7.49 -2.23
N SER A 196 2.10 -8.56 -1.96
CA SER A 196 2.01 -9.14 -0.61
C SER A 196 3.32 -9.81 -0.14
N ALA A 197 4.23 -10.12 -1.06
CA ALA A 197 5.54 -10.69 -0.73
C ALA A 197 6.62 -9.63 -0.42
N ILE A 198 6.37 -8.35 -0.72
CA ILE A 198 7.35 -7.26 -0.52
C ILE A 198 7.52 -6.97 0.98
N ASN A 199 8.76 -7.10 1.46
CA ASN A 199 9.15 -6.74 2.82
C ASN A 199 9.80 -5.35 2.85
N VAL A 200 9.04 -4.34 3.28
CA VAL A 200 9.53 -2.96 3.46
C VAL A 200 10.66 -2.82 4.48
N MET A 201 10.91 -3.84 5.31
CA MET A 201 11.99 -3.85 6.32
C MET A 201 13.28 -4.52 5.82
N GLU A 202 13.34 -4.94 4.55
CA GLU A 202 14.50 -5.66 4.01
C GLU A 202 15.64 -4.75 3.53
N GLY A 203 16.88 -5.13 3.87
CA GLY A 203 18.09 -4.55 3.30
C GLY A 203 18.57 -3.23 3.92
N TRP A 204 17.82 -2.68 4.88
CA TRP A 204 18.30 -1.52 5.65
C TRP A 204 19.56 -1.84 6.46
N PRO A 205 20.48 -0.87 6.65
CA PRO A 205 21.58 -1.02 7.61
C PRO A 205 21.04 -1.18 9.04
N ALA A 206 21.82 -1.87 9.88
CA ALA A 206 21.53 -2.06 11.30
C ALA A 206 21.63 -0.73 12.09
#